data_AF-A0A2E0A4M4-F1
#
_entry.id   AF-A0A2E0A4M4-F1
#
_cell.length_a   1.000
_cell.length_b   1.000
_cell.length_c   1.000
_cell.angle_alpha   90.00
_cell.angle_beta   90.00
_cell.angle_gamma   90.00
#
_symmetry.space_group_name_H-M   'P 1'
#
loop_
_entity.id
_entity.type
_entity.pdbx_description
1 polymer ?
#
loop_
_entity_poly.entity_id
_entity_poly.type
_entity_poly.pdbx_seq_one_letter_code
_entity_poly.pdbx_strand_id
1 'polypeptide(L)'
;MDVWTLQKSPELRAVLLLLQSQLGVDSFEADAMPCCDDAIWLAGTSAPFARAYLYTLGQNHERYGVHLEYPQEVAPLYDVFENLRLSSLTGILAVHFDVACVTPLPQT
;
A
#
# COMPACT_ATOMS: atom_id res chain seq x y z
N MET A 1 -7.09 -2.70 11.64
CA MET A 1 -7.80 -3.97 11.32
C MET A 1 -6.76 -4.98 10.87
N ASP A 2 -6.94 -6.28 11.15
CA ASP A 2 -5.92 -7.28 10.84
C ASP A 2 -6.03 -7.76 9.38
N VAL A 3 -4.91 -7.70 8.64
CA VAL A 3 -4.83 -8.03 7.20
C VAL A 3 -5.33 -9.44 6.90
N TRP A 4 -5.21 -10.35 7.87
CA TRP A 4 -5.63 -11.75 7.76
C TRP A 4 -7.15 -11.92 7.62
N THR A 5 -7.93 -10.93 8.04
CA THR A 5 -9.41 -11.00 8.03
C THR A 5 -10.05 -10.34 6.80
N LEU A 6 -9.24 -9.76 5.91
CA LEU A 6 -9.72 -9.12 4.69
C LEU A 6 -10.21 -10.16 3.67
N GLN A 7 -11.45 -10.02 3.22
CA GLN A 7 -11.98 -10.75 2.06
C GLN A 7 -11.42 -10.16 0.76
N LYS A 8 -10.14 -10.44 0.48
CA LYS A 8 -9.41 -9.94 -0.69
C LYS A 8 -8.73 -11.07 -1.45
N SER A 9 -8.35 -10.81 -2.69
CA SER A 9 -7.68 -11.81 -3.52
C SER A 9 -6.39 -12.31 -2.84
N PRO A 10 -5.99 -13.58 -3.09
CA PRO A 10 -4.79 -14.14 -2.47
C PRO A 10 -3.52 -13.33 -2.76
N GLU A 11 -3.41 -12.76 -3.95
CA GLU A 11 -2.30 -11.91 -4.36
C GLU A 11 -2.25 -10.61 -3.54
N LEU A 12 -3.40 -9.94 -3.37
CA LEU A 12 -3.47 -8.71 -2.59
C LEU A 12 -3.16 -8.98 -1.10
N ARG A 13 -3.64 -10.09 -0.54
CA ARG A 13 -3.30 -10.48 0.84
C ARG A 13 -1.81 -10.77 1.00
N ALA A 14 -1.21 -11.49 0.06
CA ALA A 14 0.22 -11.81 0.08
C ALA A 14 1.06 -10.53 0.06
N VAL A 15 0.74 -9.55 -0.81
CA VAL A 15 1.50 -8.31 -0.86
C VAL A 15 1.33 -7.46 0.40
N LEU A 16 0.13 -7.40 0.99
CA LEU A 16 -0.09 -6.64 2.23
C LEU A 16 0.72 -7.22 3.41
N LEU A 17 0.85 -8.53 3.48
CA LEU A 17 1.69 -9.20 4.47
C LEU A 17 3.18 -8.87 4.30
N LEU A 18 3.65 -8.88 3.04
CA LEU A 18 5.02 -8.47 2.74
C LEU A 18 5.24 -7.00 3.09
N LEU A 19 4.31 -6.11 2.76
CA LEU A 19 4.38 -4.70 3.13
C LEU A 19 4.41 -4.52 4.65
N GLN A 20 3.57 -5.22 5.42
CA GLN A 20 3.64 -5.18 6.89
C GLN A 20 4.98 -5.68 7.42
N SER A 21 5.55 -6.74 6.83
CA SER A 21 6.86 -7.24 7.23
C SER A 21 8.00 -6.27 6.95
N GLN A 22 7.88 -5.47 5.89
CA GLN A 22 8.92 -4.53 5.47
C GLN A 22 8.76 -3.14 6.13
N LEU A 23 7.54 -2.62 6.22
CA LEU A 23 7.26 -1.29 6.75
C LEU A 23 7.03 -1.30 8.26
N GLY A 24 6.63 -2.43 8.84
CA GLY A 24 6.14 -2.55 10.21
C GLY A 24 4.62 -2.65 10.28
N VAL A 25 4.11 -3.33 11.30
CA VAL A 25 2.68 -3.63 11.49
C VAL A 25 1.84 -2.37 11.72
N ASP A 26 2.42 -1.36 12.37
CA ASP A 26 1.73 -0.12 12.78
C ASP A 26 2.01 1.05 11.81
N SER A 27 2.61 0.77 10.66
CA SER A 27 3.03 1.79 9.70
C SER A 27 1.91 2.25 8.76
N PHE A 28 0.89 1.41 8.57
CA PHE A 28 -0.30 1.77 7.81
C PHE A 28 -1.52 1.00 8.29
N GLU A 29 -2.69 1.56 8.05
CA GLU A 29 -3.97 0.92 8.29
C GLU A 29 -4.69 0.64 6.97
N ALA A 30 -5.22 -0.57 6.84
CA ALA A 30 -6.11 -0.92 5.74
C ALA A 30 -7.53 -0.41 6.01
N ASP A 31 -8.07 0.35 5.07
CA ASP A 31 -9.44 0.85 5.12
C ASP A 31 -10.43 -0.32 4.93
N ALA A 32 -11.50 -0.31 5.72
CA ALA A 32 -12.56 -1.30 5.68
C ALA A 32 -13.62 -0.98 4.61
N MET A 33 -13.49 0.13 3.88
CA MET A 33 -14.48 0.50 2.87
C MET A 33 -14.58 -0.59 1.78
N PRO A 34 -15.79 -1.09 1.49
CA PRO A 34 -15.98 -2.12 0.49
C PRO A 34 -15.49 -1.61 -0.86
N CYS A 35 -14.41 -2.22 -1.33
CA CYS A 35 -13.82 -2.06 -2.64
C CYS A 35 -13.74 -3.44 -3.29
N CYS A 36 -13.44 -3.51 -4.59
CA CYS A 36 -13.23 -4.77 -5.31
C CYS A 36 -12.17 -5.65 -4.62
N ASP A 37 -12.25 -6.96 -4.87
CA ASP A 37 -11.41 -7.96 -4.19
C ASP A 37 -9.91 -7.79 -4.50
N ASP A 38 -9.60 -7.09 -5.59
CA ASP A 38 -8.25 -6.85 -6.12
C ASP A 38 -7.70 -5.45 -5.82
N ALA A 39 -8.37 -4.69 -4.94
CA ALA A 39 -7.88 -3.40 -4.49
C ALA A 39 -8.23 -3.07 -3.04
N ILE A 40 -7.45 -2.18 -2.45
CA ILE A 40 -7.63 -1.73 -1.06
C ILE A 40 -7.06 -0.33 -0.85
N TRP A 41 -7.66 0.41 0.05
CA TRP A 41 -7.11 1.68 0.54
C TRP A 41 -6.23 1.43 1.75
N LEU A 42 -5.06 2.07 1.77
CA LEU A 42 -4.11 2.10 2.87
C LEU A 42 -3.94 3.55 3.32
N ALA A 43 -3.87 3.79 4.62
CA ALA A 43 -3.59 5.11 5.18
C ALA A 43 -2.38 5.04 6.10
N GLY A 44 -1.48 6.00 6.01
CA GLY A 44 -0.40 6.16 6.98
C GLY A 44 -0.96 6.49 8.37
N THR A 45 -0.28 6.05 9.43
CA THR A 45 -0.72 6.23 10.82
C THR A 45 -0.30 7.59 11.43
N SER A 46 0.54 8.35 10.72
CA SER A 46 1.01 9.67 11.15
C SER A 46 0.76 10.76 10.08
N ALA A 47 0.59 12.00 10.51
CA ALA A 47 0.47 13.15 9.62
C ALA A 47 1.77 13.36 8.82
N PRO A 48 1.73 13.74 7.51
CA PRO A 48 0.59 14.30 6.79
C PRO A 48 -0.03 13.33 5.77
N PHE A 49 -0.67 12.27 6.27
CA PHE A 49 -1.87 11.58 5.72
C PHE A 49 -1.99 11.37 4.20
N ALA A 50 -0.95 10.89 3.52
CA ALA A 50 -1.17 10.27 2.22
C ALA A 50 -2.07 9.04 2.38
N ARG A 51 -3.05 8.89 1.48
CA ARG A 51 -3.81 7.65 1.30
C ARG A 51 -3.35 6.96 0.03
N ALA A 52 -3.16 5.66 0.08
CA ALA A 52 -2.72 4.86 -1.06
C ALA A 52 -3.82 3.88 -1.45
N TYR A 53 -4.31 3.98 -2.68
CA TYR A 53 -5.16 2.97 -3.29
C TYR A 53 -4.28 1.94 -3.99
N LEU A 54 -4.08 0.78 -3.36
CA LEU A 54 -3.30 -0.32 -3.90
C LEU A 54 -4.19 -1.27 -4.69
N TYR A 55 -3.79 -1.67 -5.89
CA TYR A 55 -4.54 -2.60 -6.73
C TYR A 55 -3.64 -3.51 -7.58
N THR A 56 -4.14 -4.70 -7.91
CA THR A 56 -3.48 -5.67 -8.81
C THR A 56 -4.14 -5.75 -10.18
N LEU A 57 -5.37 -5.26 -10.32
CA LEU A 57 -6.10 -5.30 -11.59
C LEU A 57 -5.37 -4.50 -12.70
N GLY A 58 -5.24 -5.11 -13.87
CA GLY A 58 -4.59 -4.50 -15.04
C GLY A 58 -3.06 -4.44 -14.95
N GLN A 59 -2.47 -4.97 -13.89
CA GLN A 59 -1.01 -5.03 -13.71
C GLN A 59 -0.45 -6.33 -14.28
N ASN A 60 0.82 -6.29 -14.67
CA ASN A 60 1.56 -7.51 -15.00
C ASN A 60 1.68 -8.42 -13.76
N HIS A 61 1.94 -9.71 -13.98
CA HIS A 61 2.15 -10.67 -12.90
C HIS A 61 3.22 -10.18 -11.90
N GLU A 62 2.90 -10.25 -10.60
CA GLU A 62 3.74 -9.74 -9.50
C GLU A 62 4.09 -8.24 -9.64
N ARG A 63 3.14 -7.47 -10.17
CA ARG A 63 3.22 -6.02 -10.21
C ARG A 63 1.97 -5.38 -9.63
N TYR A 64 2.15 -4.15 -9.18
CA TYR A 64 1.15 -3.44 -8.39
C TYR A 64 0.95 -2.03 -8.92
N GLY A 65 -0.30 -1.58 -8.87
CA GLY A 65 -0.67 -0.20 -9.09
C GLY A 65 -0.93 0.48 -7.76
N VAL A 66 -0.55 1.75 -7.64
CA VAL A 66 -0.88 2.57 -6.47
C VAL A 66 -1.29 3.97 -6.89
N HIS A 67 -2.42 4.45 -6.38
CA HIS A 67 -2.79 5.87 -6.46
C HIS A 67 -2.59 6.51 -5.09
N LEU A 68 -1.81 7.59 -5.03
CA LEU A 68 -1.63 8.38 -3.82
C LEU A 68 -2.55 9.58 -3.83
N GLU A 69 -3.25 9.81 -2.72
CA GLU A 69 -4.07 10.99 -2.49
C GLU A 69 -3.52 11.79 -1.30
N TYR A 70 -3.39 13.10 -1.47
CA TYR A 70 -2.95 14.02 -0.41
C TYR A 70 -4.10 14.95 0.00
N PRO A 71 -4.82 14.65 1.10
CA PRO A 71 -6.03 15.37 1.50
C PRO A 71 -5.75 16.77 2.07
N GLN A 72 -4.49 17.09 2.40
CA GLN A 72 -4.11 18.38 2.98
C GLN A 72 -3.82 19.47 1.93
N GLU A 73 -3.77 19.10 0.65
CA GLU A 73 -3.47 20.04 -0.44
C GLU A 73 -4.73 20.77 -0.92
N VAL A 74 -4.60 22.08 -1.20
CA VAL A 74 -5.73 22.96 -1.60
C VAL A 74 -6.37 22.51 -2.92
N ALA A 75 -5.60 21.84 -3.77
CA ALA A 75 -6.09 21.02 -4.87
C ALA A 75 -5.62 19.58 -4.61
N PRO A 76 -6.51 18.57 -4.66
CA PRO A 76 -6.10 17.21 -4.41
C PRO A 76 -5.05 16.80 -5.45
N LEU A 77 -3.83 16.58 -4.98
CA LEU A 77 -2.75 16.02 -5.78
C LEU A 77 -2.92 14.51 -5.82
N TYR A 78 -2.75 13.96 -7.00
CA TYR A 78 -2.83 12.54 -7.26
C TYR A 78 -1.57 12.09 -7.97
N ASP A 79 -0.87 11.14 -7.39
CA ASP A 79 0.20 10.43 -8.08
C ASP A 79 -0.26 9.02 -8.39
N VAL A 80 -0.11 8.62 -9.65
CA VAL A 80 -0.47 7.28 -10.12
C VAL A 80 0.78 6.58 -10.59
N PHE A 81 1.04 5.41 -10.01
CA PHE A 81 2.13 4.55 -10.40
C PHE A 81 1.58 3.18 -10.77
N GLU A 82 1.98 2.69 -11.93
CA GLU A 82 1.55 1.40 -12.45
C GLU A 82 2.74 0.46 -12.68
N ASN A 83 2.45 -0.83 -12.70
CA ASN A 83 3.37 -1.91 -12.96
C ASN A 83 4.61 -1.89 -12.05
N LEU A 84 4.42 -1.50 -10.79
CA LEU A 84 5.50 -1.43 -9.81
C LEU A 84 5.90 -2.83 -9.33
N ARG A 85 7.21 -3.04 -9.15
CA ARG A 85 7.71 -4.16 -8.35
C ARG A 85 7.45 -3.89 -6.88
N LEU A 86 7.39 -4.95 -6.07
CA LEU A 86 7.24 -4.85 -4.62
C LEU A 86 8.25 -3.87 -4.00
N SER A 87 9.53 -3.95 -4.37
CA SER A 87 10.56 -3.06 -3.83
C SER A 87 10.28 -1.58 -4.08
N SER A 88 9.76 -1.23 -5.27
CA SER A 88 9.40 0.14 -5.62
C SER A 88 8.13 0.58 -4.88
N LEU A 89 7.13 -0.31 -4.80
CA LEU A 89 5.91 -0.06 -4.04
C LEU A 89 6.24 0.22 -2.56
N THR A 90 7.04 -0.63 -1.92
CA THR A 90 7.46 -0.46 -0.53
C THR A 90 8.21 0.86 -0.33
N GLY A 91 9.12 1.22 -1.24
CA GLY A 91 9.85 2.48 -1.16
C GLY A 91 8.93 3.71 -1.26
N ILE A 92 7.97 3.69 -2.19
CA ILE A 92 6.98 4.75 -2.35
C ILE A 92 6.14 4.87 -1.07
N LEU A 93 5.56 3.77 -0.60
CA LEU A 93 4.73 3.79 0.61
C LEU A 93 5.53 4.21 1.84
N ALA A 94 6.79 3.81 1.98
CA ALA A 94 7.63 4.22 3.10
C ALA A 94 7.82 5.74 3.15
N VAL A 95 8.05 6.38 2.00
CA VAL A 95 8.19 7.84 1.92
C VAL A 95 6.87 8.53 2.27
N HIS A 96 5.76 8.09 1.68
CA HIS A 96 4.47 8.78 1.83
C HIS A 96 3.75 8.50 3.15
N PHE A 97 4.10 7.40 3.84
CA PHE A 97 3.59 7.08 5.18
C PHE A 97 4.58 7.44 6.30
N ASP A 98 5.67 8.15 5.98
CA ASP A 98 6.70 8.58 6.95
C ASP A 98 7.31 7.41 7.75
N VAL A 99 7.57 6.29 7.06
CA VAL A 99 8.17 5.09 7.65
C VAL A 99 9.69 5.25 7.63
N ALA A 100 10.26 5.52 8.80
CA ALA A 100 11.70 5.81 8.95
C ALA A 100 12.63 4.67 8.53
N CYS A 101 12.19 3.41 8.64
CA CYS A 101 13.01 2.24 8.36
C CYS A 101 12.23 1.18 7.58
N VAL A 102 12.77 0.78 6.43
CA VAL A 102 12.26 -0.37 5.65
C VAL A 102 13.14 -1.58 5.94
N THR A 103 12.52 -2.65 6.44
CA THR A 103 13.18 -3.94 6.65
C THR A 103 13.31 -4.66 5.30
N PRO A 104 14.52 -5.02 4.86
CA PRO A 104 14.69 -5.77 3.62
C PRO A 104 14.11 -7.18 3.79
N LEU A 105 13.46 -7.70 2.74
CA LEU A 105 13.06 -9.11 2.73
C LEU A 105 14.31 -10.00 2.72
N PRO A 106 14.30 -11.15 3.41
CA PRO A 106 15.40 -12.10 3.36
C PRO A 106 15.64 -12.52 1.91
N GLN A 107 16.88 -12.37 1.44
CA GLN A 107 17.29 -12.87 0.13
C GLN A 107 17.51 -14.38 0.26
N THR A 108 16.56 -15.18 -0.20
CA THR A 108 16.75 -16.62 -0.44
C THR A 108 17.49 -16.88 -1.74
#